data_AF-A0A524GG20-F1
#
_entry.id   AF-A0A524GG20-F1
#
_cell.length_a   1.000
_cell.length_b   1.000
_cell.length_c   1.000
_cell.angle_alpha   90.00
_cell.angle_beta   90.00
_cell.angle_gamma   90.00
#
_symmetry.space_group_name_H-M   'P 1'
#
loop_
_entity.id
_entity.type
_entity.pdbx_description
1 polymer ?
#
loop_
_entity_poly.entity_id
_entity_poly.type
_entity_poly.pdbx_seq_one_letter_code
_entity_poly.pdbx_strand_id
1 'polypeptide(L)'
;MADQPQSIGVILLNLGGPERLADVEPFLYNLFSDRQIIRLGPAFLQKPIAWMIAKRRAPKSQKAYALIGGGSPLKSLTLQQGAALEKELGKVGRFKVAMAMRYWQPFARETLQKLADQNISRIIALTLYPHYSKATTGSSLDDL
;
A
#
# COMPACT_ATOMS: atom_id res chain seq x y z
N MET A 1 2.70 0.00 37.33
CA MET A 1 2.17 -0.41 36.02
C MET A 1 3.32 -1.08 35.30
N ALA A 2 3.22 -2.38 35.01
CA ALA A 2 4.35 -3.15 34.50
C ALA A 2 4.82 -2.62 33.14
N ASP A 3 6.12 -2.37 33.03
CA ASP A 3 6.83 -2.01 31.81
C ASP A 3 6.70 -3.19 30.83
N GLN A 4 5.65 -3.18 30.01
CA GLN A 4 5.53 -4.16 28.94
C GLN A 4 6.61 -3.85 27.90
N PRO A 5 7.43 -4.83 27.49
CA PRO A 5 8.44 -4.63 26.47
C PRO A 5 7.79 -4.01 25.23
N GLN A 6 8.21 -2.78 24.89
CA GLN A 6 7.61 -1.99 23.83
C GLN A 6 7.72 -2.72 22.49
N SER A 7 6.57 -3.11 21.93
CA SER A 7 6.50 -3.70 20.60
C SER A 7 6.70 -2.64 19.53
N ILE A 8 7.55 -2.91 18.55
CA ILE A 8 7.81 -2.00 17.41
C ILE A 8 7.01 -2.48 16.20
N GLY A 9 6.22 -1.59 15.61
CA GLY A 9 5.54 -1.83 14.34
C GLY A 9 6.50 -1.62 13.18
N VAL A 10 6.54 -2.54 12.22
CA VAL A 10 7.22 -2.35 10.92
C VAL A 10 6.14 -2.35 9.84
N ILE A 11 5.97 -1.24 9.14
CA ILE A 11 4.98 -1.12 8.07
C ILE A 11 5.70 -1.19 6.74
N LEU A 12 5.43 -2.25 5.98
CA LEU A 12 5.91 -2.42 4.61
C LEU A 12 5.08 -1.51 3.68
N LEU A 13 5.73 -0.53 3.06
CA LEU A 13 5.07 0.42 2.16
C LEU A 13 5.27 0.01 0.70
N ASN A 14 4.17 -0.06 -0.04
CA ASN A 14 4.20 -0.30 -1.49
C ASN A 14 2.95 0.28 -2.19
N LEU A 15 2.89 0.14 -3.50
CA LEU A 15 1.85 0.72 -4.36
C LEU A 15 0.48 0.09 -4.11
N GLY A 16 0.48 -1.21 -3.82
CA GLY A 16 -0.71 -2.06 -3.92
C GLY A 16 -0.96 -2.52 -5.35
N GLY A 17 -1.98 -3.35 -5.52
CA GLY A 17 -2.40 -3.84 -6.83
C GLY A 17 -3.71 -4.60 -6.74
N PRO A 18 -4.52 -4.61 -7.81
CA PRO A 18 -5.82 -5.26 -7.82
C PRO A 18 -5.66 -6.77 -7.66
N GLU A 19 -6.43 -7.38 -6.75
CA GLU A 19 -6.38 -8.83 -6.51
C GLU A 19 -7.26 -9.62 -7.48
N ARG A 20 -8.28 -8.95 -8.06
CA ARG A 20 -9.20 -9.51 -9.05
C ARG A 20 -9.40 -8.55 -10.21
N LEU A 21 -9.89 -9.05 -11.34
CA LEU A 21 -10.19 -8.20 -12.50
C LEU A 21 -11.18 -7.06 -12.22
N ALA A 22 -12.17 -7.30 -11.35
CA ALA A 22 -13.14 -6.28 -10.95
C ALA A 22 -12.51 -5.12 -10.16
N ASP A 23 -11.36 -5.37 -9.54
CA ASP A 23 -10.65 -4.41 -8.69
C ASP A 23 -9.81 -3.42 -9.50
N VAL A 24 -9.60 -3.68 -10.80
CA VAL A 24 -8.73 -2.89 -11.68
C VAL A 24 -9.21 -1.46 -11.86
N GLU A 25 -10.50 -1.23 -12.12
CA GLU A 25 -11.02 0.14 -12.31
C GLU A 25 -10.91 0.97 -11.01
N PRO A 26 -11.37 0.49 -9.84
CA PRO A 26 -11.19 1.21 -8.58
C PRO A 26 -9.71 1.48 -8.25
N PHE A 27 -8.82 0.51 -8.49
CA PHE A 27 -7.38 0.69 -8.32
C PHE A 27 -6.83 1.83 -9.20
N LEU A 28 -7.17 1.82 -10.49
CA LEU A 28 -6.75 2.88 -11.42
C LEU A 28 -7.32 4.24 -11.01
N TYR A 29 -8.57 4.28 -10.55
CA TYR A 29 -9.19 5.51 -10.06
C TYR A 29 -8.42 6.10 -8.87
N ASN A 30 -8.03 5.27 -7.89
CA ASN A 30 -7.21 5.72 -6.75
C ASN A 30 -5.86 6.27 -7.23
N LEU A 31 -5.17 5.54 -8.12
CA LEU A 31 -3.88 5.94 -8.69
C LEU A 31 -3.94 7.29 -9.42
N PHE A 32 -4.94 7.48 -10.29
CA PHE A 32 -5.08 8.73 -11.05
C PHE A 32 -5.69 9.86 -10.21
N SER A 33 -6.30 9.57 -9.06
CA SER A 33 -6.78 10.61 -8.15
C SER A 33 -5.66 11.28 -7.37
N ASP A 34 -4.47 10.66 -7.29
CA ASP A 34 -3.33 11.21 -6.57
C ASP A 34 -2.50 12.18 -7.41
N ARG A 35 -2.51 13.46 -7.00
CA ARG A 35 -1.71 14.53 -7.62
C ARG A 35 -0.22 14.47 -7.28
N GLN A 36 0.18 13.67 -6.30
CA GLN A 36 1.58 13.38 -6.02
C GLN A 36 2.20 12.46 -7.08
N ILE A 37 1.38 11.61 -7.72
CA ILE A 37 1.80 10.73 -8.82
C ILE A 37 1.71 11.44 -10.15
N ILE A 38 0.50 11.86 -10.52
CA ILE A 38 0.24 12.48 -11.82
C ILE A 38 -0.69 13.67 -11.61
N ARG A 39 -0.20 14.86 -11.95
CA ARG A 39 -0.99 16.09 -11.94
C ARG A 39 -1.83 16.16 -13.21
N LEU A 40 -3.12 15.86 -13.10
CA LEU A 40 -4.07 15.89 -14.22
C LEU A 40 -4.86 17.20 -14.16
N GLY A 41 -4.54 18.13 -15.06
CA GLY A 41 -5.24 19.41 -15.15
C GLY A 41 -5.32 20.20 -13.82
N PRO A 42 -6.31 21.10 -13.69
CA PRO A 42 -6.60 21.82 -12.45
C PRO A 42 -6.97 20.87 -11.30
N ALA A 43 -6.60 21.23 -10.06
CA ALA A 43 -6.81 20.38 -8.88
C ALA A 43 -8.28 19.96 -8.68
N PHE A 44 -9.22 20.87 -8.91
CA PHE A 44 -10.65 20.60 -8.77
C PHE A 44 -11.20 19.62 -9.82
N LEU A 45 -10.50 19.42 -10.95
CA LEU A 45 -10.87 18.46 -11.99
C LEU A 45 -10.16 17.11 -11.88
N GLN A 46 -9.24 16.93 -10.92
CA GLN A 46 -8.45 15.71 -10.81
C GLN A 46 -9.33 14.45 -10.73
N LYS A 47 -10.30 14.41 -9.81
CA LYS A 47 -11.16 13.23 -9.61
C LYS A 47 -12.05 12.91 -10.83
N PRO A 48 -12.75 13.90 -11.44
CA PRO A 48 -13.47 13.67 -12.70
C PRO A 48 -12.59 13.13 -13.83
N ILE A 49 -11.39 13.70 -14.02
CA ILE A 49 -10.45 13.23 -15.05
C ILE A 49 -9.95 11.82 -14.71
N ALA A 50 -9.62 11.55 -13.45
CA ALA A 50 -9.19 10.25 -12.96
C ALA A 50 -10.24 9.16 -13.24
N TRP A 51 -11.52 9.46 -12.97
CA TRP A 51 -12.63 8.55 -13.26
C TRP A 51 -12.75 8.24 -14.75
N MET A 52 -12.66 9.26 -15.62
CA MET A 52 -12.71 9.07 -17.06
C MET A 52 -11.54 8.20 -17.57
N ILE A 53 -10.33 8.48 -17.08
CA ILE A 53 -9.13 7.71 -17.44
C ILE A 53 -9.24 6.28 -16.93
N ALA A 54 -9.67 6.07 -15.68
CA ALA A 54 -9.83 4.75 -15.09
C ALA A 54 -10.80 3.89 -15.90
N LYS A 55 -12.00 4.40 -16.20
CA LYS A 55 -12.98 3.71 -17.05
C LYS A 55 -12.45 3.36 -18.42
N ARG A 56 -11.76 4.30 -19.08
CA ARG A 56 -11.21 4.07 -20.42
C ARG A 56 -10.07 3.04 -20.42
N ARG A 57 -9.24 3.03 -19.38
CA ARG A 57 -8.05 2.15 -19.30
C ARG A 57 -8.35 0.78 -18.72
N ALA A 58 -9.38 0.65 -17.87
CA ALA A 58 -9.70 -0.59 -17.16
C ALA A 58 -9.82 -1.82 -18.08
N PRO A 59 -10.53 -1.80 -19.23
CA PRO A 59 -10.65 -2.98 -20.09
C PRO A 59 -9.30 -3.49 -20.61
N LYS A 60 -8.37 -2.59 -20.95
CA LYS A 60 -7.02 -2.96 -21.40
C LYS A 60 -6.21 -3.55 -20.25
N SER A 61 -6.25 -2.93 -19.07
CA SER A 61 -5.53 -3.41 -17.89
C SER A 61 -6.08 -4.74 -17.38
N GLN A 62 -7.39 -4.96 -17.41
CA GLN A 62 -8.02 -6.23 -17.04
C GLN A 62 -7.53 -7.38 -17.93
N LYS A 63 -7.43 -7.17 -19.25
CA LYS A 63 -6.83 -8.16 -20.16
C LYS A 63 -5.39 -8.49 -19.77
N ALA A 64 -4.60 -7.49 -19.42
CA ALA A 64 -3.21 -7.72 -18.96
C ALA A 64 -3.16 -8.52 -17.65
N TYR A 65 -4.01 -8.21 -16.67
CA TYR A 65 -4.10 -8.99 -15.43
C TYR A 65 -4.60 -10.42 -15.68
N ALA A 66 -5.52 -10.62 -16.63
CA ALA A 66 -6.00 -11.95 -17.00
C ALA A 66 -4.88 -12.84 -17.54
N LEU A 67 -3.94 -12.28 -18.32
CA LEU A 67 -2.78 -13.02 -18.85
C LEU A 67 -1.82 -13.51 -17.76
N ILE A 68 -1.82 -12.90 -16.57
CA ILE A 68 -0.94 -13.26 -15.46
C ILE A 68 -1.67 -13.98 -14.31
N GLY A 69 -2.88 -14.48 -14.56
CA GLY A 69 -3.65 -15.26 -13.57
C GLY A 69 -4.81 -14.51 -12.89
N GLY A 70 -5.17 -13.31 -13.37
CA GLY A 70 -6.41 -12.61 -12.98
C GLY A 70 -6.25 -11.54 -11.89
N GLY A 71 -5.04 -11.31 -11.38
CA GLY A 71 -4.76 -10.34 -10.32
C GLY A 71 -3.27 -10.13 -10.09
N SER A 72 -2.92 -9.13 -9.29
CA SER A 72 -1.55 -8.84 -8.88
C SER A 72 -1.13 -9.78 -7.75
N PRO A 73 0.03 -10.48 -7.84
CA PRO A 73 0.55 -11.29 -6.75
C PRO A 73 1.15 -10.44 -5.62
N LEU A 74 1.26 -9.12 -5.79
CA LEU A 74 2.01 -8.22 -4.93
C LEU A 74 1.65 -8.36 -3.45
N LYS A 75 0.36 -8.30 -3.11
CA LYS A 75 -0.10 -8.39 -1.72
C LYS A 75 0.24 -9.73 -1.08
N SER A 76 0.06 -10.84 -1.79
CA SER A 76 0.41 -12.17 -1.29
C SER A 76 1.91 -12.30 -1.04
N LEU A 77 2.74 -11.82 -1.96
CA LEU A 77 4.19 -11.83 -1.81
C LEU A 77 4.63 -10.92 -0.65
N THR A 78 4.05 -9.73 -0.51
CA THR A 78 4.34 -8.83 0.61
C THR A 78 3.90 -9.42 1.95
N LEU A 79 2.81 -10.19 2.00
CA LEU A 79 2.40 -10.91 3.22
C LEU A 79 3.44 -11.96 3.60
N GLN A 80 3.92 -12.75 2.63
CA GLN A 80 4.94 -13.77 2.86
C GLN A 80 6.26 -13.16 3.32
N GLN A 81 6.70 -12.08 2.67
CA GLN A 81 7.89 -11.32 3.07
C GLN A 81 7.74 -10.74 4.48
N GLY A 82 6.57 -10.17 4.79
CA GLY A 82 6.29 -9.61 6.11
C GLY A 82 6.31 -10.66 7.21
N ALA A 83 5.71 -11.84 6.98
CA ALA A 83 5.74 -12.95 7.92
C ALA A 83 7.17 -13.48 8.14
N ALA A 84 7.96 -13.60 7.07
CA ALA A 84 9.36 -14.00 7.17
C ALA A 84 10.19 -12.97 7.95
N LEU A 85 9.99 -11.68 7.68
CA LEU A 85 10.66 -10.60 8.39
C LEU A 85 10.27 -10.57 9.88
N GLU A 86 8.98 -10.72 10.20
CA GLU A 86 8.49 -10.75 11.59
C GLU A 86 9.14 -11.90 12.38
N LYS A 87 9.23 -13.08 11.77
CA LYS A 87 9.90 -14.25 12.36
C LYS A 87 11.38 -13.99 12.65
N GLU A 88 12.10 -13.36 11.72
CA GLU A 88 13.53 -13.05 11.91
C GLU A 88 13.74 -11.97 12.98
N LEU A 89 12.93 -10.90 12.95
CA LEU A 89 12.97 -9.83 13.96
C LEU A 89 12.58 -10.32 15.35
N GLY A 90 11.69 -11.33 15.44
CA GLY A 90 11.31 -11.98 16.69
C GLY A 90 12.48 -12.60 17.46
N LYS A 91 13.62 -12.86 16.80
CA LYS A 91 14.85 -13.36 17.45
C LYS A 91 15.58 -12.28 18.26
N VAL A 92 15.34 -11.00 17.97
CA VAL A 92 16.06 -9.87 18.56
C VAL A 92 15.16 -8.89 19.31
N GLY A 93 13.84 -9.03 19.22
CA GLY A 93 12.90 -8.19 19.95
C GLY A 93 11.45 -8.47 19.63
N ARG A 94 10.55 -7.63 20.16
CA ARG A 94 9.11 -7.71 19.87
C ARG A 94 8.77 -6.79 18.72
N PHE A 95 8.46 -7.39 17.58
CA PHE A 95 8.07 -6.67 16.38
C PHE A 95 6.71 -7.15 15.89
N LYS A 96 5.93 -6.21 15.35
CA LYS A 96 4.74 -6.52 14.57
C LYS A 96 4.95 -6.03 13.15
N VAL A 97 4.96 -6.94 12.18
CA VAL A 97 5.08 -6.54 10.76
C VAL A 97 3.67 -6.44 10.16
N ALA A 98 3.41 -5.31 9.52
CA ALA A 98 2.19 -5.04 8.76
C ALA A 98 2.56 -4.45 7.39
N MET A 99 1.57 -4.27 6.52
CA MET A 99 1.77 -3.57 5.25
C MET A 99 0.74 -2.47 5.11
N ALA A 100 1.13 -1.39 4.42
CA ALA A 100 0.22 -0.37 3.95
C ALA A 100 0.49 -0.14 2.45
N MET A 101 -0.60 -0.12 1.69
CA MET A 101 -0.60 -0.02 0.25
C MET A 101 -1.20 1.32 -0.15
N ARG A 102 -0.60 1.99 -1.13
CA ARG A 102 -0.96 3.36 -1.47
C ARG A 102 -2.28 3.48 -2.24
N TYR A 103 -2.55 2.60 -3.21
CA TYR A 103 -3.73 2.67 -4.08
C TYR A 103 -4.64 1.46 -4.01
N TRP A 104 -4.28 0.48 -3.18
CA TRP A 104 -5.10 -0.70 -2.93
C TRP A 104 -5.08 -1.07 -1.46
N GLN A 105 -5.97 -1.97 -1.04
CA GLN A 105 -6.09 -2.42 0.34
C GLN A 105 -4.93 -3.36 0.74
N PRO A 106 -4.47 -3.35 2.02
CA PRO A 106 -4.88 -2.44 3.10
C PRO A 106 -4.22 -1.06 2.99
N PHE A 107 -4.97 0.03 3.21
CA PHE A 107 -4.45 1.40 3.22
C PHE A 107 -3.73 1.74 4.54
N ALA A 108 -2.98 2.85 4.52
CA ALA A 108 -2.24 3.36 5.67
C ALA A 108 -3.11 3.52 6.91
N ARG A 109 -4.28 4.18 6.77
CA ARG A 109 -5.22 4.42 7.88
C ARG A 109 -5.66 3.14 8.58
N GLU A 110 -6.06 2.11 7.84
CA GLU A 110 -6.52 0.85 8.44
C GLU A 110 -5.37 0.10 9.12
N THR A 111 -4.17 0.21 8.55
CA THR A 111 -2.96 -0.42 9.09
C THR A 111 -2.51 0.25 10.38
N LEU A 112 -2.49 1.58 10.42
CA LEU A 112 -2.18 2.36 11.62
C LEU A 112 -3.17 2.10 12.74
N GLN A 113 -4.48 2.07 12.43
CA GLN A 113 -5.50 1.76 13.43
C GLN A 113 -5.27 0.37 14.05
N LYS A 114 -5.00 -0.66 13.23
CA LYS A 114 -4.72 -2.02 13.72
C LYS A 114 -3.49 -2.10 14.63
N LEU A 115 -2.46 -1.30 14.36
CA LEU A 115 -1.26 -1.24 15.21
C LEU A 115 -1.54 -0.47 16.50
N ALA A 116 -2.31 0.62 16.43
CA ALA A 116 -2.74 1.38 17.59
C ALA A 116 -3.61 0.54 18.54
N ASP A 117 -4.54 -0.28 18.00
CA ASP A 117 -5.37 -1.21 18.76
C ASP A 117 -4.53 -2.29 19.49
N GLN A 118 -3.30 -2.53 19.03
CA GLN A 118 -2.32 -3.42 19.66
C GLN A 118 -1.36 -2.69 20.63
N ASN A 119 -1.63 -1.43 20.96
CA ASN A 119 -0.79 -0.55 21.79
C ASN A 119 0.65 -0.37 21.26
N ILE A 120 0.82 -0.42 19.93
CA ILE A 120 2.12 -0.18 19.28
C ILE A 120 2.24 1.31 19.00
N SER A 121 3.16 1.98 19.70
CA SER A 121 3.40 3.43 19.58
C SER A 121 4.66 3.80 18.81
N ARG A 122 5.56 2.85 18.58
CA ARG A 122 6.79 3.04 17.79
C ARG A 122 6.67 2.32 16.46
N ILE A 123 6.83 3.06 15.37
CA ILE A 123 6.66 2.54 14.00
C ILE A 123 7.92 2.79 13.18
N ILE A 124 8.30 1.80 12.37
CA ILE A 124 9.29 1.90 11.31
C ILE A 124 8.56 1.79 9.98
N ALA A 125 8.58 2.87 9.19
CA ALA A 125 8.07 2.87 7.83
C ALA A 125 9.13 2.29 6.88
N LEU A 126 8.96 1.05 6.45
CA LEU A 126 9.88 0.36 5.56
C LEU A 126 9.36 0.35 4.12
N THR A 127 9.90 1.23 3.29
CA THR A 127 9.61 1.23 1.87
C THR A 127 10.14 -0.03 1.18
N LEU A 128 9.31 -0.66 0.35
CA LEU A 128 9.71 -1.79 -0.50
C LEU A 128 10.26 -1.32 -1.86
N TYR A 129 10.47 -0.01 -2.04
CA TYR A 129 11.18 0.55 -3.18
C TYR A 129 12.64 0.79 -2.80
N PRO A 130 13.61 0.02 -3.34
CA PRO A 130 15.03 0.22 -3.04
C PRO A 130 15.54 1.60 -3.49
N HIS A 131 14.93 2.16 -4.54
CA HIS A 131 15.25 3.48 -5.07
C HIS A 131 14.16 4.47 -4.66
N TYR A 132 14.57 5.57 -4.03
CA TYR A 132 13.65 6.62 -3.66
C TYR A 132 13.11 7.35 -4.89
N SER A 133 11.80 7.56 -4.92
CA SER A 133 11.14 8.51 -5.81
C SER A 133 10.02 9.22 -5.04
N LYS A 134 9.79 10.50 -5.37
CA LYS A 134 8.67 11.26 -4.82
C LYS A 134 7.33 10.59 -5.11
N ALA A 135 7.19 9.99 -6.28
CA ALA A 135 5.99 9.29 -6.72
C ALA A 135 5.86 7.86 -6.15
N THR A 136 6.79 7.40 -5.30
CA THR A 136 6.68 6.08 -4.65
C THR A 136 6.86 6.24 -3.15
N THR A 137 8.09 6.12 -2.64
CA THR A 137 8.41 6.28 -1.22
C THR A 137 7.93 7.61 -0.66
N GLY A 138 8.09 8.72 -1.38
CA GLY A 138 7.61 10.03 -0.92
C GLY A 138 6.09 10.03 -0.69
N SER A 139 5.32 9.64 -1.72
CA SER A 139 3.87 9.54 -1.64
C SER A 139 3.36 8.57 -0.57
N SER A 140 4.05 7.44 -0.36
CA SER A 140 3.69 6.50 0.71
C SER A 140 4.00 7.04 2.11
N LEU A 141 5.04 7.86 2.28
CA LEU A 141 5.37 8.47 3.57
C LEU A 141 4.44 9.64 3.89
N ASP A 142 4.05 10.44 2.90
CA ASP A 142 3.10 11.55 3.09
C ASP A 142 1.68 11.08 3.48
N ASP A 143 1.31 9.85 3.11
CA ASP A 143 0.02 9.23 3.44
C ASP A 143 -0.02 8.56 4.81
N LEU A 144 1.15 8.21 5.35
CA LEU A 144 1.32 7.49 6.61
C LEU A 144 1.36 8.47 7.78
#